data_AF-A0A3C1MU54-F1
#
_entry.id   AF-A0A3C1MU54-F1
#
_cell.length_a   1.000
_cell.length_b   1.000
_cell.length_c   1.000
_cell.angle_alpha   90.00
_cell.angle_beta   90.00
_cell.angle_gamma   90.00
#
_symmetry.space_group_name_H-M   'P 1'
#
loop_
_entity.id
_entity.type
_entity.pdbx_description
1 polymer ?
#
loop_
_entity_poly.entity_id
_entity_poly.type
_entity_poly.pdbx_seq_one_letter_code
_entity_poly.pdbx_strand_id
1 'polypeptide(L)'
;MLGHCDTLERLLSHLRQHGADQDAQLAASRILRYFQVGAPLHHEDEERNLFPALRAHSDFPAIQRPVLENLVVQHRELDTLWMQLEAALQIISGGALADISVEPFVTLTRAHIAVEEQEIFPLAERYLDAAALAVLSRAMQARRRT
;
A
#
# COMPACT_ATOMS: atom_id res chain seq x y z
N MET A 1 -3.32 -5.14 0.75
CA MET A 1 -3.87 -3.81 0.37
C MET A 1 -5.24 -3.89 -0.29
N LEU A 2 -5.44 -4.64 -1.39
CA LEU A 2 -6.70 -4.65 -2.15
C LEU A 2 -7.98 -4.91 -1.32
N GLY A 3 -7.97 -5.87 -0.39
CA GLY A 3 -9.12 -6.12 0.48
C GLY A 3 -9.50 -4.94 1.40
N HIS A 4 -8.53 -4.08 1.75
CA HIS A 4 -8.82 -2.85 2.48
C HIS A 4 -9.41 -1.76 1.58
N CYS A 5 -9.03 -1.70 0.30
CA CYS A 5 -9.68 -0.84 -0.69
C CYS A 5 -11.15 -1.21 -0.87
N ASP A 6 -11.47 -2.50 -0.97
CA ASP A 6 -12.87 -2.96 -1.06
C ASP A 6 -13.65 -2.61 0.22
N THR A 7 -12.98 -2.66 1.38
CA THR A 7 -13.60 -2.28 2.65
C THR A 7 -13.88 -0.79 2.71
N LEU A 8 -12.97 0.06 2.20
CA LEU A 8 -13.18 1.52 2.10
C LEU A 8 -14.39 1.88 1.24
N GLU A 9 -14.55 1.24 0.09
CA GLU A 9 -15.71 1.47 -0.79
C GLU A 9 -17.03 1.04 -0.14
N ARG A 10 -17.03 -0.12 0.55
CA ARG A 10 -18.21 -0.58 1.30
C ARG A 10 -18.54 0.32 2.48
N LEU A 11 -17.53 0.83 3.17
CA LEU A 11 -17.70 1.75 4.28
C LEU A 11 -18.44 3.03 3.83
N LEU A 12 -18.11 3.58 2.66
CA LEU A 12 -18.80 4.76 2.13
C LEU A 12 -20.31 4.52 1.96
N SER A 13 -20.69 3.36 1.41
CA SER A 13 -22.09 2.96 1.26
C SER A 13 -22.77 2.71 2.61
N HIS A 14 -22.07 2.09 3.56
CA HIS A 14 -22.58 1.79 4.90
C HIS A 14 -22.86 3.07 5.70
N LEU A 15 -21.93 4.04 5.68
CA LEU A 15 -22.08 5.33 6.38
C LEU A 15 -23.33 6.08 5.96
N ARG A 16 -23.71 6.00 4.68
CA ARG A 16 -24.93 6.64 4.14
C ARG A 16 -26.21 6.01 4.66
N GLN A 17 -26.20 4.71 4.96
CA GLN A 17 -27.39 3.94 5.34
C GLN A 17 -27.55 3.83 6.85
N HIS A 18 -26.44 3.68 7.57
CA HIS A 18 -26.43 3.31 8.99
C HIS A 18 -25.73 4.33 9.89
N GLY A 19 -25.09 5.35 9.29
CA GLY A 19 -24.26 6.29 10.03
C GLY A 19 -22.94 5.68 10.49
N ALA A 20 -22.28 6.33 11.45
CA ALA A 20 -21.05 5.84 12.08
C ALA A 20 -21.36 4.87 13.24
N ASP A 21 -22.13 3.82 12.94
CA ASP A 21 -22.47 2.75 13.89
C ASP A 21 -21.26 1.89 14.27
N GLN A 22 -21.48 0.87 15.10
CA GLN A 22 -20.39 0.04 15.62
C GLN A 22 -19.63 -0.71 14.52
N ASP A 23 -20.32 -1.11 13.44
CA ASP A 23 -19.70 -1.81 12.31
C ASP A 23 -18.83 -0.85 11.49
N ALA A 24 -19.31 0.38 11.23
CA ALA A 24 -18.52 1.43 10.59
C ALA A 24 -17.26 1.77 11.40
N GLN A 25 -17.41 1.89 12.72
CA GLN A 25 -16.28 2.16 13.62
C GLN A 25 -15.22 1.07 13.56
N LEU A 26 -15.65 -0.20 13.64
CA LEU A 26 -14.75 -1.35 13.56
C LEU A 26 -14.05 -1.45 12.20
N ALA A 27 -14.76 -1.20 11.10
CA ALA A 27 -14.18 -1.16 9.77
C ALA A 27 -13.12 -0.07 9.66
N ALA A 28 -13.42 1.16 10.09
CA ALA A 28 -12.48 2.28 10.08
C ALA A 28 -11.23 1.98 10.94
N SER A 29 -11.39 1.46 12.16
CA SER A 29 -10.25 1.10 13.01
C SER A 29 -9.34 0.02 12.41
N ARG A 30 -9.91 -0.95 11.69
CA ARG A 30 -9.13 -2.00 11.02
C ARG A 30 -8.32 -1.45 9.84
N ILE A 31 -8.92 -0.57 9.06
CA ILE A 31 -8.26 0.10 7.92
C ILE A 31 -7.12 0.98 8.43
N LEU A 32 -7.38 1.81 9.45
CA LEU A 32 -6.38 2.65 10.12
C LEU A 32 -5.17 1.82 10.54
N ARG A 33 -5.39 0.77 11.32
CA ARG A 33 -4.29 -0.07 11.83
C ARG A 33 -3.41 -0.65 10.71
N TYR A 34 -4.02 -1.06 9.60
CA TYR A 34 -3.29 -1.63 8.49
C TYR A 34 -2.43 -0.58 7.78
N PHE A 35 -3.03 0.54 7.36
CA PHE A 35 -2.31 1.54 6.57
C PHE A 35 -1.35 2.41 7.40
N GLN A 36 -1.55 2.51 8.71
CA GLN A 36 -0.66 3.25 9.60
C GLN A 36 0.70 2.56 9.83
N VAL A 37 0.77 1.23 9.64
CA VAL A 37 2.00 0.45 9.88
C VAL A 37 2.38 -0.39 8.66
N GLY A 38 1.44 -1.18 8.14
CA GLY A 38 1.70 -2.18 7.11
C GLY A 38 2.13 -1.59 5.77
N ALA A 39 1.42 -0.56 5.28
CA ALA A 39 1.73 0.05 3.98
C ALA A 39 3.07 0.80 3.96
N PRO A 40 3.42 1.65 4.96
CA PRO A 40 4.73 2.28 5.02
C PRO A 40 5.89 1.27 5.06
N LEU A 41 5.74 0.20 5.85
CA LEU A 41 6.76 -0.85 5.92
C LEU A 41 6.93 -1.59 4.58
N HIS A 42 5.83 -1.81 3.86
CA HIS A 42 5.85 -2.43 2.54
C HIS A 42 6.55 -1.53 1.51
N HIS A 43 6.16 -0.26 1.37
CA HIS A 43 6.86 0.68 0.48
C HIS A 43 8.36 0.76 0.85
N GLU A 44 8.70 0.72 2.14
CA GLU A 44 10.09 0.73 2.59
C GLU A 44 10.86 -0.56 2.21
N ASP A 45 10.21 -1.73 2.19
CA ASP A 45 10.83 -2.96 1.68
C ASP A 45 11.21 -2.80 0.20
N GLU A 46 10.31 -2.23 -0.56
CA GLU A 46 10.49 -2.10 -1.99
C GLU A 46 11.57 -1.10 -2.34
N GLU A 47 11.46 0.11 -1.80
CA GLU A 47 12.36 1.22 -2.11
C GLU A 47 13.78 0.98 -1.61
N ARG A 48 13.95 0.34 -0.44
CA ARG A 48 15.28 0.11 0.15
C ARG A 48 15.91 -1.20 -0.25
N ASN A 49 15.13 -2.19 -0.65
CA ASN A 49 15.65 -3.54 -0.89
C ASN A 49 15.29 -4.06 -2.28
N LEU A 50 14.00 -4.20 -2.61
CA LEU A 50 13.59 -4.84 -3.86
C LEU A 50 14.05 -4.07 -5.10
N PHE A 51 13.69 -2.78 -5.21
CA PHE A 51 13.99 -1.97 -6.39
C PHE A 51 15.51 -1.77 -6.59
N PRO A 52 16.32 -1.50 -5.54
CA PRO A 52 17.77 -1.49 -5.68
C PRO A 52 18.36 -2.82 -6.14
N ALA A 53 17.88 -3.95 -5.60
CA ALA A 53 18.37 -5.28 -5.99
C ALA A 53 18.08 -5.58 -7.46
N LEU A 54 16.87 -5.27 -7.93
CA LEU A 54 16.50 -5.40 -9.35
C LEU A 54 17.38 -4.53 -10.25
N ARG A 55 17.55 -3.24 -9.92
CA ARG A 55 18.35 -2.30 -10.73
C ARG A 55 19.84 -2.66 -10.83
N ALA A 56 20.35 -3.38 -9.84
CA ALA A 56 21.75 -3.82 -9.76
C ALA A 56 22.04 -5.06 -10.62
N HIS A 57 21.01 -5.82 -11.00
CA HIS A 57 21.19 -6.97 -11.88
C HIS A 57 21.61 -6.50 -13.29
N SER A 58 22.65 -7.11 -13.86
CA SER A 58 23.23 -6.69 -15.16
C SER A 58 22.22 -6.73 -16.30
N ASP A 59 21.36 -7.75 -16.27
CA ASP A 59 20.37 -8.01 -17.32
C ASP A 59 19.00 -7.36 -17.04
N PHE A 60 18.93 -6.44 -16.06
CA PHE A 60 17.69 -5.75 -15.74
C PHE A 60 17.26 -4.84 -16.92
N PRO A 61 16.02 -4.98 -17.45
CA PRO A 61 15.61 -4.25 -18.63
C PRO A 61 15.63 -2.73 -18.42
N ALA A 62 16.31 -1.99 -19.30
CA ALA A 62 16.37 -0.52 -19.20
C ALA A 62 14.98 0.14 -19.24
N ILE A 63 14.04 -0.45 -20.00
CA ILE A 63 12.64 0.01 -20.10
C ILE A 63 11.89 -0.06 -18.76
N GLN A 64 12.35 -0.88 -17.81
CA GLN A 64 11.72 -1.06 -16.50
C GLN A 64 12.26 -0.09 -15.44
N ARG A 65 13.34 0.67 -15.73
CA ARG A 65 13.87 1.66 -14.79
C ARG A 65 12.90 2.81 -14.52
N PRO A 66 12.26 3.42 -15.54
CA PRO A 66 11.25 4.46 -15.31
C PRO A 66 10.02 3.94 -14.57
N VAL A 67 9.66 2.65 -14.72
CA VAL A 67 8.54 2.03 -14.00
C VAL A 67 8.81 2.03 -12.50
N LEU A 68 10.00 1.57 -12.08
CA LEU A 68 10.42 1.61 -10.68
C LEU A 68 10.43 3.05 -10.12
N GLU A 69 10.93 4.02 -10.89
CA GLU A 69 10.93 5.42 -10.48
C GLU A 69 9.51 5.98 -10.31
N ASN A 70 8.60 5.62 -11.21
CA ASN A 70 7.19 6.00 -11.13
C ASN A 70 6.49 5.37 -9.93
N LEU A 71 6.78 4.12 -9.57
CA LEU A 71 6.22 3.49 -8.36
C LEU A 71 6.62 4.26 -7.09
N VAL A 72 7.87 4.74 -7.00
CA VAL A 72 8.30 5.58 -5.87
C VAL A 72 7.54 6.91 -5.82
N VAL A 73 7.26 7.52 -6.98
CA VAL A 73 6.42 8.72 -7.04
C VAL A 73 4.99 8.41 -6.57
N GLN A 74 4.43 7.29 -7.01
CA GLN A 74 3.10 6.84 -6.58
C GLN A 74 3.04 6.54 -5.08
N HIS A 75 4.09 6.01 -4.45
CA HIS A 75 4.14 5.87 -2.99
C HIS A 75 3.93 7.21 -2.28
N ARG A 76 4.54 8.29 -2.76
CA ARG A 76 4.39 9.64 -2.16
C ARG A 76 3.01 10.23 -2.39
N GLU A 77 2.41 9.95 -3.54
CA GLU A 77 1.04 10.33 -3.82
C GLU A 77 0.05 9.56 -2.92
N LEU A 78 0.26 8.24 -2.75
CA LEU A 78 -0.49 7.41 -1.82
C LEU A 78 -0.33 7.88 -0.36
N ASP A 79 0.87 8.26 0.08
CA ASP A 79 1.12 8.84 1.40
C ASP A 79 0.31 10.14 1.59
N THR A 80 0.23 10.97 0.56
CA THR A 80 -0.54 12.23 0.58
C THR A 80 -2.04 11.98 0.67
N LEU A 81 -2.56 11.08 -0.16
CA LEU A 81 -3.97 10.67 -0.14
C LEU A 81 -4.33 9.99 1.19
N TRP A 82 -3.41 9.21 1.76
CA TRP A 82 -3.60 8.56 3.04
C TRP A 82 -3.79 9.56 4.18
N MET A 83 -3.02 10.65 4.25
CA MET A 83 -3.19 11.66 5.32
C MET A 83 -4.61 12.23 5.38
N GLN A 84 -5.24 12.45 4.23
CA GLN A 84 -6.62 12.94 4.16
C GLN A 84 -7.62 11.88 4.63
N LEU A 85 -7.39 10.64 4.19
CA LEU A 85 -8.23 9.50 4.52
C LEU A 85 -8.14 9.13 6.01
N GLU A 86 -6.93 9.16 6.58
CA GLU A 86 -6.65 8.86 7.98
C GLU A 86 -7.47 9.77 8.91
N ALA A 87 -7.46 11.08 8.66
CA ALA A 87 -8.21 12.04 9.47
C ALA A 87 -9.72 11.74 9.50
N ALA A 88 -10.32 11.44 8.33
CA ALA A 88 -11.73 11.10 8.24
C ALA A 88 -12.03 9.75 8.93
N LEU A 89 -11.18 8.74 8.73
CA LEU A 89 -11.33 7.43 9.35
C LEU A 89 -11.19 7.49 10.89
N GLN A 90 -10.35 8.36 11.43
CA GLN A 90 -10.25 8.58 12.88
C GLN A 90 -11.56 9.09 13.46
N ILE A 91 -12.20 10.07 12.81
CA ILE A 91 -13.51 10.60 13.21
C ILE A 91 -14.59 9.49 13.16
N ILE A 92 -14.63 8.73 12.06
CA ILE A 92 -15.56 7.61 11.88
C ILE A 92 -15.35 6.53 12.93
N SER A 93 -14.10 6.20 13.24
CA SER A 93 -13.78 5.23 14.29
C SER A 93 -14.20 5.68 15.70
N GLY A 94 -14.37 6.99 15.91
CA GLY A 94 -14.91 7.59 17.13
C GLY A 94 -16.44 7.68 17.16
N GLY A 95 -17.14 7.17 16.14
CA GLY A 95 -18.61 7.14 16.08
C GLY A 95 -19.25 8.41 15.55
N ALA A 96 -18.48 9.29 14.90
CA ALA A 96 -18.98 10.50 14.26
C ALA A 96 -18.90 10.38 12.73
N LEU A 97 -19.85 11.01 12.03
CA LEU A 97 -19.79 11.11 10.57
C LEU A 97 -18.70 12.09 10.14
N ALA A 98 -17.99 11.73 9.08
CA ALA A 98 -17.02 12.59 8.41
C ALA A 98 -17.28 12.56 6.91
N ASP A 99 -16.96 13.67 6.23
CA ASP A 99 -16.85 13.65 4.78
C ASP A 99 -15.57 12.89 4.41
N ILE A 100 -15.71 11.88 3.56
CA ILE A 100 -14.63 10.95 3.23
C ILE A 100 -14.63 10.69 1.73
N SER A 101 -13.51 11.01 1.09
CA SER A 101 -13.25 10.67 -0.31
C SER A 101 -12.31 9.48 -0.40
N VAL A 102 -12.81 8.34 -0.85
CA VAL A 102 -12.04 7.10 -0.95
C VAL A 102 -11.55 6.80 -2.36
N GLU A 103 -12.22 7.34 -3.39
CA GLU A 103 -12.00 6.98 -4.79
C GLU A 103 -10.57 7.25 -5.26
N PRO A 104 -9.95 8.43 -5.02
CA PRO A 104 -8.58 8.68 -5.51
C PRO A 104 -7.57 7.69 -4.93
N PHE A 105 -7.65 7.44 -3.62
CA PHE A 105 -6.78 6.49 -2.93
C PHE A 105 -6.98 5.06 -3.43
N VAL A 106 -8.22 4.62 -3.54
CA VAL A 106 -8.55 3.26 -4.02
C VAL A 106 -8.11 3.05 -5.46
N THR A 107 -8.35 4.03 -6.33
CA THR A 107 -7.99 3.97 -7.75
C THR A 107 -6.48 3.88 -7.92
N LEU A 108 -5.73 4.77 -7.25
CA LEU A 108 -4.28 4.76 -7.33
C LEU A 108 -3.70 3.48 -6.73
N THR A 109 -4.19 3.02 -5.58
CA THR A 109 -3.71 1.77 -4.95
C THR A 109 -3.92 0.56 -5.87
N ARG A 110 -5.06 0.46 -6.54
CA ARG A 110 -5.33 -0.63 -7.48
C ARG A 110 -4.42 -0.58 -8.71
N ALA A 111 -4.24 0.60 -9.29
CA ALA A 111 -3.35 0.78 -10.44
C ALA A 111 -1.89 0.47 -10.07
N HIS A 112 -1.46 0.92 -8.90
CA HIS A 112 -0.12 0.69 -8.36
C HIS A 112 0.18 -0.81 -8.17
N ILE A 113 -0.69 -1.52 -7.44
CA ILE A 113 -0.54 -2.96 -7.21
C ILE A 113 -0.58 -3.75 -8.52
N ALA A 114 -1.39 -3.32 -9.50
CA ALA A 114 -1.41 -3.99 -10.80
C ALA A 114 -0.04 -3.93 -11.49
N VAL A 115 0.69 -2.81 -11.39
CA VAL A 115 2.05 -2.69 -11.94
C VAL A 115 3.02 -3.57 -11.17
N GLU A 116 2.96 -3.57 -9.84
CA GLU A 116 3.80 -4.45 -9.00
C GLU A 116 3.62 -5.93 -9.36
N GLU A 117 2.38 -6.40 -9.41
CA GLU A 117 2.04 -7.80 -9.65
C GLU A 117 2.32 -8.26 -11.08
N GLN A 118 2.08 -7.40 -12.08
CA GLN A 118 2.19 -7.78 -13.49
C GLN A 118 3.57 -7.53 -14.07
N GLU A 119 4.32 -6.57 -13.52
CA GLU A 119 5.63 -6.18 -14.05
C GLU A 119 6.76 -6.45 -13.07
N ILE A 120 6.66 -5.99 -11.83
CA ILE A 120 7.83 -5.98 -10.93
C ILE A 120 8.11 -7.33 -10.29
N PHE A 121 7.11 -7.99 -9.71
CA PHE A 121 7.28 -9.28 -9.05
C PHE A 121 7.73 -10.39 -10.03
N PRO A 122 7.22 -10.48 -11.27
CA PRO A 122 7.77 -11.41 -12.26
C PRO A 122 9.25 -11.16 -12.58
N LEU A 123 9.71 -9.91 -12.58
CA LEU A 123 11.13 -9.59 -12.75
C LEU A 123 11.93 -10.00 -11.51
N ALA A 124 11.37 -9.84 -10.31
CA ALA A 124 12.00 -10.32 -9.08
C ALA A 124 12.18 -11.84 -9.10
N GLU A 125 11.16 -12.59 -9.48
CA GLU A 125 11.25 -14.05 -9.65
C GLU A 125 12.27 -14.47 -10.70
N ARG A 126 12.38 -13.70 -11.79
CA ARG A 126 13.31 -13.99 -12.88
C ARG A 126 14.77 -13.70 -12.54
N TYR A 127 15.04 -12.60 -11.83
CA TYR A 127 16.40 -12.07 -11.67
C TYR A 127 16.98 -12.24 -10.27
N LEU A 128 16.17 -12.50 -9.25
CA LEU A 128 16.66 -12.69 -7.89
C LEU A 128 16.73 -14.17 -7.55
N ASP A 129 17.95 -14.65 -7.30
CA ASP A 129 18.16 -16.01 -6.83
C ASP A 129 17.73 -16.19 -5.36
N ALA A 130 17.76 -17.44 -4.89
CA ALA A 130 17.38 -17.77 -3.51
C ALA A 130 18.25 -17.04 -2.46
N ALA A 131 19.52 -16.73 -2.77
CA ALA A 131 20.39 -16.02 -1.85
C ALA A 131 20.00 -14.54 -1.72
N ALA A 132 19.72 -13.88 -2.86
CA ALA A 132 19.21 -12.52 -2.91
C ALA A 132 17.85 -12.42 -2.20
N LEU A 133 16.91 -13.32 -2.49
CA LEU A 133 15.60 -13.36 -1.84
C LEU A 133 15.72 -13.57 -0.32
N ALA A 134 16.66 -14.37 0.15
CA ALA A 134 16.92 -14.55 1.57
C ALA A 134 17.48 -13.28 2.24
N VAL A 135 18.31 -12.49 1.55
CA VAL A 135 18.79 -11.18 2.03
C VAL A 135 17.61 -10.21 2.18
N LEU A 136 16.77 -10.10 1.13
CA LEU A 136 15.57 -9.26 1.15
C LEU A 136 14.66 -9.66 2.31
N SER A 137 14.35 -10.95 2.43
CA SER A 137 13.48 -11.49 3.50
C SER A 137 13.98 -11.16 4.91
N ARG A 138 15.29 -11.26 5.15
CA ARG A 138 15.88 -10.89 6.45
C ARG A 138 15.74 -9.40 6.74
N ALA A 139 15.96 -8.54 5.74
CA ALA A 139 15.78 -7.10 5.90
C ALA A 139 14.32 -6.75 6.19
N MET A 140 13.38 -7.35 5.45
CA MET A 140 11.93 -7.18 5.68
C MET A 140 11.54 -7.60 7.11
N GLN A 141 11.99 -8.77 7.57
CA GLN A 141 11.71 -9.26 8.92
C GLN A 141 12.31 -8.37 10.02
N ALA A 142 13.54 -7.89 9.83
CA ALA A 142 14.19 -7.00 10.79
C ALA A 142 13.39 -5.71 11.00
N ARG A 143 12.85 -5.14 9.92
CA ARG A 143 12.03 -3.92 9.93
C ARG A 143 10.71 -4.06 10.73
N ARG A 144 10.21 -5.29 10.91
CA ARG A 144 9.01 -5.57 11.74
C ARG A 144 9.33 -5.80 13.22
N ARG A 145 10.61 -5.88 13.60
CA ARG A 145 11.06 -6.14 14.98
C ARG A 145 11.51 -4.88 15.71
N THR A 146 11.65 -3.78 14.99
CA THR A 146 11.99 -2.44 15.47
C THR A 146 10.73 -1.61 15.62
#